data_AF-A0A3A5M078-F1
#
_entry.id   AF-A0A3A5M078-F1
#
_cell.length_a   1.000
_cell.length_b   1.000
_cell.length_c   1.000
_cell.angle_alpha   90.00
_cell.angle_beta   90.00
_cell.angle_gamma   90.00
#
_symmetry.space_group_name_H-M   'P 1'
#
loop_
_entity.id
_entity.type
_entity.pdbx_description
1 polymer ?
#
loop_
_entity_poly.entity_id
_entity_poly.type
_entity_poly.pdbx_seq_one_letter_code
_entity_poly.pdbx_strand_id
1 'polypeptide(L)'
;MDLPHRTRRARAARLPGRTRHRGADGRACGRCDGVSGAVDVLTQDGRTAGVLLDGGREPSAHSPRPFLHPVLTPGGRTVSDYRPADHLWHWGLGIAVATIDVVGQEHPVNLWGGPTYVRGEGYVQLANNGSQRLRHDATSEDAMCQQLAWCAADGTAFLSEERTWSVGAVPVDGVEWFRTTVRSRWRNISGGALVFGSPTTAGRPDAGYGGFFLRLAPTFDGADVVAADPDVDRLRAPGTGVRVHEAQAMGSTGPWLGMKSVDASVLMVQEPGNPGGYSPWFVRSAGTPMLCAAPFFRTVMRLEPAGILDWSWSLLVADGAVGEAAFAEAARVAVLPRRGSADTAAA
;
A
#
# COMPACT_ATOMS: atom_id res chain seq x y z
N MET A 1 -66.13 -6.05 14.61
CA MET A 1 -66.31 -5.55 13.23
C MET A 1 -65.04 -4.82 12.84
N ASP A 2 -64.19 -5.23 11.91
CA ASP A 2 -64.01 -6.46 11.16
C ASP A 2 -62.55 -6.43 10.68
N LEU A 3 -61.88 -7.58 10.74
CA LEU A 3 -60.73 -7.95 9.89
C LEU A 3 -61.24 -9.08 8.98
N PRO A 4 -60.58 -9.51 7.89
CA PRO A 4 -59.50 -8.90 7.10
C PRO A 4 -59.71 -9.05 5.57
N HIS A 5 -58.84 -8.46 4.73
CA HIS A 5 -58.60 -9.02 3.38
C HIS A 5 -57.10 -9.12 3.06
N ARG A 6 -56.66 -10.38 2.93
CA ARG A 6 -55.43 -10.84 2.27
C ARG A 6 -55.62 -10.82 0.75
N THR A 7 -54.57 -10.44 0.02
CA THR A 7 -54.14 -10.98 -1.30
C THR A 7 -52.88 -10.22 -1.73
N ARG A 8 -51.87 -10.75 -2.43
CA ARG A 8 -51.54 -12.05 -3.01
C ARG A 8 -50.02 -12.01 -3.27
N ARG A 9 -49.28 -13.07 -2.92
CA ARG A 9 -47.89 -13.26 -3.34
C ARG A 9 -47.86 -13.51 -4.85
N ALA A 10 -47.07 -12.73 -5.60
CA ALA A 10 -46.71 -13.05 -6.98
C ALA A 10 -45.43 -13.90 -6.99
N ARG A 11 -45.56 -15.12 -7.53
CA ARG A 11 -44.44 -15.97 -7.99
C ARG A 11 -44.05 -15.49 -9.40
N ALA A 12 -42.76 -15.29 -9.64
CA ALA A 12 -42.15 -15.30 -10.96
C ALA A 12 -40.94 -16.24 -10.87
N ALA A 13 -41.08 -17.46 -11.40
CA ALA A 13 -40.63 -17.87 -12.74
C ALA A 13 -39.14 -18.30 -12.74
N ARG A 14 -38.92 -19.60 -12.57
CA ARG A 14 -37.68 -20.31 -12.93
C ARG A 14 -37.60 -20.42 -14.46
N LEU A 15 -36.38 -20.36 -15.01
CA LEU A 15 -35.79 -21.12 -16.13
C LEU A 15 -34.63 -20.31 -16.75
N PRO A 16 -33.66 -20.89 -17.49
CA PRO A 16 -33.16 -22.27 -17.56
C PRO A 16 -31.64 -22.35 -17.27
N GLY A 17 -31.08 -23.56 -17.32
CA GLY A 17 -29.72 -23.89 -16.91
C GLY A 17 -28.58 -23.41 -17.82
N ARG A 18 -27.42 -23.27 -17.17
CA ARG A 18 -26.04 -23.47 -17.62
C ARG A 18 -25.73 -23.28 -19.11
N THR A 19 -24.88 -22.29 -19.37
CA THR A 19 -23.76 -22.42 -20.31
C THR A 19 -22.44 -22.22 -19.54
N ARG A 20 -21.65 -23.30 -19.49
CA ARG A 20 -20.30 -23.30 -18.93
C ARG A 20 -19.37 -22.75 -20.02
N HIS A 21 -18.83 -21.55 -19.84
CA HIS A 21 -17.61 -21.17 -20.55
C HIS A 21 -16.42 -21.80 -19.82
N ARG A 22 -15.82 -22.80 -20.46
CA ARG A 22 -14.51 -23.34 -20.08
C ARG A 22 -13.46 -22.32 -20.50
N GLY A 23 -12.90 -21.60 -19.53
CA GLY A 23 -11.57 -21.00 -19.65
C GLY A 23 -10.54 -22.06 -19.27
N ALA A 24 -9.58 -22.30 -20.15
CA ALA A 24 -8.46 -23.19 -19.91
C ALA A 24 -7.43 -22.50 -19.02
N ASP A 25 -7.42 -22.82 -17.73
CA ASP A 25 -6.22 -23.20 -16.97
C ASP A 25 -6.61 -23.57 -15.53
N GLY A 26 -6.38 -24.83 -15.19
CA GLY A 26 -6.90 -25.50 -14.00
C GLY A 26 -6.05 -25.29 -12.75
N ARG A 27 -6.15 -24.12 -12.11
CA ARG A 27 -5.90 -24.01 -10.67
C ARG A 27 -7.16 -23.48 -9.99
N ALA A 28 -7.70 -24.29 -9.09
CA ALA A 28 -8.85 -23.93 -8.29
C ALA A 28 -8.49 -22.76 -7.37
N CYS A 29 -8.98 -21.57 -7.70
CA CYS A 29 -9.08 -20.48 -6.73
C CYS A 29 -10.07 -20.95 -5.65
N GLY A 30 -9.60 -20.97 -4.40
CA GLY A 30 -10.41 -21.32 -3.23
C GLY A 30 -11.67 -20.45 -3.14
N ARG A 31 -12.68 -20.97 -2.45
CA ARG A 31 -14.04 -20.42 -2.34
C ARG A 31 -14.04 -18.90 -2.12
N CYS A 32 -14.84 -18.23 -2.94
CA CYS A 32 -15.16 -16.81 -2.84
C CYS A 32 -16.16 -16.60 -1.68
N ASP A 33 -15.67 -16.29 -0.48
CA ASP A 33 -16.51 -15.80 0.61
C ASP A 33 -16.47 -14.26 0.65
N GLY A 34 -17.61 -13.67 1.00
CA GLY A 34 -17.95 -12.27 0.74
C GLY A 34 -17.16 -11.21 1.54
N VAL A 35 -17.23 -9.99 1.02
CA VAL A 35 -16.69 -8.72 1.57
C VAL A 35 -16.45 -8.77 3.08
N SER A 36 -15.20 -8.99 3.46
CA SER A 36 -14.72 -8.97 4.85
C SER A 36 -14.18 -7.59 5.19
N GLY A 37 -14.68 -6.99 6.27
CA GLY A 37 -14.22 -5.67 6.74
C GLY A 37 -12.89 -5.71 7.49
N ALA A 38 -12.45 -6.90 7.93
CA ALA A 38 -11.21 -7.12 8.67
C ALA A 38 -10.72 -8.56 8.47
N VAL A 39 -9.45 -8.75 8.13
CA VAL A 39 -8.83 -10.08 8.04
C VAL A 39 -7.53 -10.10 8.82
N ASP A 40 -7.40 -11.05 9.74
CA ASP A 40 -6.15 -11.26 10.47
C ASP A 40 -5.05 -11.69 9.51
N VAL A 41 -3.91 -11.02 9.62
CA VAL A 41 -2.72 -11.33 8.85
C VAL A 41 -1.77 -12.07 9.77
N LEU A 42 -1.59 -13.36 9.48
CA LEU A 42 -0.80 -14.28 10.29
C LEU A 42 0.52 -14.61 9.60
N THR A 43 1.57 -14.81 10.39
CA THR A 43 2.78 -15.50 9.94
C THR A 43 2.51 -17.00 9.74
N GLN A 44 3.44 -17.69 9.06
CA GLN A 44 3.33 -19.14 8.82
C GLN A 44 3.26 -19.99 10.10
N ASP A 45 3.79 -19.49 11.22
CA ASP A 45 3.70 -20.12 12.54
C ASP A 45 2.48 -19.65 13.36
N GLY A 46 1.55 -18.92 12.74
CA GLY A 46 0.26 -18.55 13.33
C GLY A 46 0.27 -17.33 14.24
N ARG A 47 1.36 -16.55 14.29
CA ARG A 47 1.42 -15.30 15.06
C ARG A 47 0.78 -14.16 14.27
N THR A 48 0.05 -13.29 14.98
CA THR A 48 -0.59 -12.13 14.35
C THR A 48 0.42 -11.04 14.03
N ALA A 49 0.57 -10.71 12.74
CA ALA A 49 1.36 -9.58 12.26
C ALA A 49 0.53 -8.30 12.07
N GLY A 50 -0.79 -8.43 11.97
CA GLY A 50 -1.70 -7.29 11.88
C GLY A 50 -3.11 -7.65 11.44
N VAL A 51 -3.91 -6.63 11.15
CA VAL A 51 -5.29 -6.78 10.63
C VAL A 51 -5.45 -5.95 9.36
N LEU A 52 -5.78 -6.62 8.26
CA LEU A 52 -6.05 -5.97 6.98
C LEU A 52 -7.51 -5.52 6.92
N LEU A 53 -7.72 -4.23 6.75
CA LEU A 53 -9.03 -3.58 6.73
C LEU A 53 -9.33 -3.11 5.31
N ASP A 54 -10.60 -3.15 4.88
CA ASP A 54 -11.01 -2.69 3.54
C ASP A 54 -11.08 -1.16 3.42
N GLY A 55 -11.21 -0.46 4.56
CA GLY A 55 -11.38 0.99 4.66
C GLY A 55 -12.70 1.54 4.09
N GLY A 56 -13.61 0.69 3.61
CA GLY A 56 -14.82 1.08 2.88
C GLY A 56 -15.86 1.85 3.71
N ARG A 57 -15.71 1.84 5.04
CA ARG A 57 -16.58 2.58 5.99
C ARG A 57 -16.03 3.94 6.40
N GLU A 58 -14.84 4.31 5.92
CA GLU A 58 -14.24 5.59 6.22
C GLU A 58 -14.92 6.75 5.48
N PRO A 59 -14.85 8.00 6.00
CA PRO A 59 -15.37 9.17 5.30
C PRO A 59 -14.77 9.32 3.90
N SER A 60 -15.60 9.71 2.92
CA SER A 60 -15.15 9.93 1.54
C SER A 60 -14.02 10.94 1.43
N ALA A 61 -14.06 12.01 2.23
CA ALA A 61 -13.00 13.02 2.31
C ALA A 61 -11.64 12.45 2.74
N HIS A 62 -11.57 11.24 3.29
CA HIS A 62 -10.32 10.59 3.70
C HIS A 62 -9.77 9.62 2.64
N SER A 63 -10.42 9.55 1.48
CA SER A 63 -10.10 8.63 0.38
C SER A 63 -10.05 7.15 0.82
N PRO A 64 -11.21 6.53 1.11
CA PRO A 64 -11.36 5.12 1.52
C PRO A 64 -10.53 4.16 0.68
N ARG A 65 -9.76 3.28 1.33
CA ARG A 65 -8.83 2.32 0.70
C ARG A 65 -8.47 1.20 1.69
N PRO A 66 -8.05 0.02 1.21
CA PRO A 66 -7.53 -1.02 2.10
C PRO A 66 -6.20 -0.61 2.76
N PHE A 67 -6.03 -0.96 4.04
CA PHE A 67 -4.83 -0.71 4.83
C PHE A 67 -4.63 -1.77 5.92
N LEU A 68 -3.39 -1.97 6.36
CA LEU A 68 -3.04 -2.86 7.47
C LEU A 68 -2.85 -2.04 8.75
N HIS A 69 -3.69 -2.30 9.76
CA HIS A 69 -3.55 -1.71 11.10
C HIS A 69 -4.31 -2.56 12.15
N PRO A 70 -3.72 -2.84 13.33
CA PRO A 70 -2.34 -2.53 13.70
C PRO A 70 -1.33 -3.30 12.84
N VAL A 71 -0.10 -2.79 12.75
CA VAL A 71 1.07 -3.55 12.27
C VAL A 71 1.88 -3.91 13.51
N LEU A 72 2.13 -5.20 13.73
CA LEU A 72 2.69 -5.73 14.96
C LEU A 72 4.12 -6.26 14.74
N THR A 73 5.01 -5.97 15.69
CA THR A 73 6.30 -6.67 15.85
C THR A 73 6.09 -8.11 16.32
N PRO A 74 7.12 -8.99 16.25
CA PRO A 74 7.03 -10.34 16.81
C PRO A 74 6.59 -10.41 18.28
N GLY A 75 7.01 -9.45 19.11
CA GLY A 75 6.61 -9.28 20.50
C GLY A 75 5.29 -8.52 20.70
N GLY A 76 4.57 -8.19 19.63
CA GLY A 76 3.23 -7.58 19.69
C GLY A 76 3.19 -6.07 19.89
N ARG A 77 4.31 -5.35 19.68
CA ARG A 77 4.32 -3.88 19.68
C ARG A 77 3.66 -3.36 18.41
N THR A 78 2.71 -2.43 18.55
CA THR A 78 2.11 -1.76 17.40
C THR A 78 3.05 -0.67 16.88
N VAL A 79 3.43 -0.74 15.59
CA VAL A 79 4.29 0.26 14.94
C VAL A 79 3.54 1.25 14.07
N SER A 80 2.26 0.99 13.76
CA SER A 80 1.46 1.84 12.88
C SER A 80 0.40 2.63 13.66
N ASP A 81 0.04 3.81 13.15
CA ASP A 81 -1.06 4.62 13.69
C ASP A 81 -2.28 4.60 12.78
N TYR A 82 -3.43 5.00 13.32
CA TYR A 82 -4.67 5.09 12.58
C TYR A 82 -5.49 6.30 13.04
N ARG A 83 -5.81 7.17 12.08
CA ARG A 83 -6.56 8.43 12.29
C ARG A 83 -5.95 9.31 13.38
N PRO A 84 -4.65 9.62 13.29
CA PRO A 84 -4.03 10.51 14.25
C PRO A 84 -4.68 11.90 14.18
N ALA A 85 -4.69 12.63 15.30
CA ALA A 85 -5.44 13.87 15.44
C ALA A 85 -5.01 14.98 14.45
N ASP A 86 -3.77 14.93 13.97
CA ASP A 86 -3.21 15.84 12.97
C ASP A 86 -3.67 15.52 11.53
N HIS A 87 -3.93 14.24 11.22
CA HIS A 87 -4.26 13.77 9.88
C HIS A 87 -5.21 12.56 9.94
N LEU A 88 -6.52 12.80 10.10
CA LEU A 88 -7.53 11.75 10.24
C LEU A 88 -7.62 10.76 9.05
N TRP A 89 -7.02 11.09 7.90
CA TRP A 89 -6.97 10.25 6.70
C TRP A 89 -5.70 9.39 6.59
N HIS A 90 -4.80 9.45 7.57
CA HIS A 90 -3.62 8.59 7.64
C HIS A 90 -3.95 7.28 8.35
N TRP A 91 -3.80 6.17 7.64
CA TRP A 91 -4.20 4.84 8.10
C TRP A 91 -3.10 3.82 7.85
N GLY A 92 -2.49 3.35 8.93
CA GLY A 92 -1.66 2.17 8.96
C GLY A 92 -0.61 2.11 7.85
N LEU A 93 -0.43 0.90 7.31
CA LEU A 93 0.34 0.61 6.11
C LEU A 93 -0.60 0.46 4.90
N GLY A 94 -0.31 1.13 3.79
CA GLY A 94 -1.10 1.00 2.57
C GLY A 94 -0.47 1.68 1.36
N ILE A 95 -1.23 1.75 0.27
CA ILE A 95 -0.85 2.48 -0.94
C ILE A 95 -1.77 3.69 -1.06
N ALA A 96 -1.23 4.90 -1.18
CA ALA A 96 -2.01 6.13 -1.27
C ALA A 96 -1.32 7.12 -2.23
N VAL A 97 -2.07 7.79 -3.11
CA VAL A 97 -1.51 8.70 -4.12
C VAL A 97 -2.24 10.03 -4.09
N ALA A 98 -1.51 11.14 -3.97
CA ALA A 98 -2.09 12.45 -3.72
C ALA A 98 -2.64 13.14 -4.97
N THR A 99 -2.06 12.89 -6.14
CA THR A 99 -2.40 13.58 -7.39
C THR A 99 -2.41 12.57 -8.53
N ILE A 100 -3.56 12.38 -9.18
CA ILE A 100 -3.69 11.57 -10.39
C ILE A 100 -4.53 12.34 -11.41
N ASP A 101 -3.93 12.77 -12.51
CA ASP A 101 -4.71 13.36 -13.60
C ASP A 101 -5.44 12.23 -14.33
N VAL A 102 -6.77 12.36 -14.41
CA VAL A 102 -7.67 11.42 -15.08
C VAL A 102 -8.49 12.21 -16.09
N VAL A 103 -8.46 11.80 -17.35
CA VAL A 103 -9.22 12.47 -18.42
C VAL A 103 -10.72 12.50 -18.06
N GLY A 104 -11.31 13.70 -18.16
CA GLY A 104 -12.73 13.94 -17.87
C GLY A 104 -13.03 14.30 -16.41
N GLN A 105 -12.04 14.34 -15.52
CA GLN A 105 -12.20 14.83 -14.15
C GLN A 105 -11.82 16.31 -14.07
N GLU A 106 -12.60 17.11 -13.33
CA GLU A 106 -12.38 18.56 -13.16
C GLU A 106 -11.06 18.88 -12.44
N HIS A 107 -10.73 18.07 -11.44
CA HIS A 107 -9.50 18.17 -10.66
C HIS A 107 -8.74 16.83 -10.70
N PRO A 108 -7.41 16.83 -10.47
CA PRO A 108 -6.68 15.60 -10.25
C PRO A 108 -7.32 14.80 -9.11
N VAL A 109 -7.47 13.49 -9.27
CA VAL A 109 -8.04 12.60 -8.26
C VAL A 109 -7.08 12.49 -7.08
N ASN A 110 -7.59 12.70 -5.87
CA ASN A 110 -6.86 12.57 -4.62
C ASN A 110 -7.22 11.23 -3.94
N LEU A 111 -6.26 10.29 -3.92
CA LEU A 111 -6.35 9.02 -3.19
C LEU A 111 -5.51 8.99 -1.91
N TRP A 112 -4.98 10.14 -1.49
CA TRP A 112 -4.27 10.33 -0.23
C TRP A 112 -5.24 10.60 0.93
N GLY A 113 -6.31 11.34 0.63
CA GLY A 113 -7.27 11.84 1.61
C GLY A 113 -6.96 13.27 2.05
N GLY A 114 -7.95 13.90 2.67
CA GLY A 114 -7.89 15.28 3.12
C GLY A 114 -7.75 16.29 1.98
N PRO A 115 -7.26 17.50 2.31
CA PRO A 115 -7.10 18.59 1.35
C PRO A 115 -6.08 18.28 0.24
N THR A 116 -6.34 18.80 -0.95
CA THR A 116 -5.41 18.77 -2.08
C THR A 116 -4.54 20.03 -2.08
N TYR A 117 -3.26 19.87 -2.40
CA TYR A 117 -2.40 21.03 -2.62
C TYR A 117 -2.66 21.64 -4.00
N VAL A 118 -3.02 22.91 -4.01
CA VAL A 118 -3.25 23.73 -5.20
C VAL A 118 -2.18 24.82 -5.26
N ARG A 119 -1.48 24.90 -6.40
CA ARG A 119 -0.41 25.89 -6.60
C ARG A 119 -0.95 27.31 -6.44
N GLY A 120 -0.31 28.10 -5.59
CA GLY A 120 -0.71 29.48 -5.32
C GLY A 120 -1.82 29.64 -4.27
N GLU A 121 -2.52 28.57 -3.92
CA GLU A 121 -3.61 28.59 -2.93
C GLU A 121 -3.30 27.78 -1.67
N GLY A 122 -2.36 26.83 -1.74
CA GLY A 122 -2.02 25.96 -0.61
C GLY A 122 -2.95 24.74 -0.53
N TYR A 123 -3.24 24.29 0.69
CA TYR A 123 -4.10 23.12 0.90
C TYR A 123 -5.57 23.51 0.92
N VAL A 124 -6.35 23.00 -0.03
CA VAL A 124 -7.78 23.28 -0.19
C VAL A 124 -8.55 21.96 -0.22
N GLN A 125 -9.66 21.91 0.50
CA GLN A 125 -10.56 20.77 0.45
C GLN A 125 -11.41 20.83 -0.83
N LEU A 126 -10.92 20.18 -1.88
CA LEU A 126 -11.65 20.04 -3.16
C LEU A 126 -12.61 18.85 -3.11
N ALA A 127 -13.57 18.81 -4.03
CA ALA A 127 -14.49 17.69 -4.23
C ALA A 127 -13.86 16.58 -5.10
N ASN A 128 -12.60 16.22 -4.85
CA ASN A 128 -11.80 15.33 -5.70
C ASN A 128 -11.25 14.08 -4.97
N ASN A 129 -11.64 13.85 -3.70
CA ASN A 129 -11.25 12.66 -2.98
C ASN A 129 -11.89 11.41 -3.59
N GLY A 130 -11.06 10.55 -4.19
CA GLY A 130 -11.46 9.27 -4.75
C GLY A 130 -11.43 8.13 -3.72
N SER A 131 -11.45 6.88 -4.19
CA SER A 131 -11.35 5.69 -3.33
C SER A 131 -10.68 4.51 -4.03
N GLN A 132 -10.11 3.58 -3.25
CA GLN A 132 -9.75 2.24 -3.71
C GLN A 132 -10.78 1.27 -3.16
N ARG A 133 -11.64 0.72 -4.02
CA ARG A 133 -12.77 -0.12 -3.61
C ARG A 133 -12.44 -1.60 -3.77
N LEU A 134 -12.57 -2.37 -2.69
CA LEU A 134 -12.48 -3.81 -2.73
C LEU A 134 -13.62 -4.41 -3.56
N ARG A 135 -13.28 -5.18 -4.59
CA ARG A 135 -14.24 -5.88 -5.45
C ARG A 135 -14.34 -7.35 -5.09
N HIS A 136 -13.18 -7.95 -4.82
CA HIS A 136 -13.05 -9.34 -4.43
C HIS A 136 -11.75 -9.53 -3.67
N ASP A 137 -11.75 -10.44 -2.71
CA ASP A 137 -10.58 -10.94 -2.02
C ASP A 137 -10.61 -12.47 -1.91
N ALA A 138 -9.42 -13.05 -1.79
CA ALA A 138 -9.22 -14.47 -1.58
C ALA A 138 -8.01 -14.68 -0.69
N THR A 139 -8.15 -15.55 0.31
CA THR A 139 -7.04 -15.95 1.18
C THR A 139 -6.49 -17.30 0.72
N SER A 140 -5.17 -17.41 0.66
CA SER A 140 -4.43 -18.66 0.53
C SER A 140 -3.54 -18.84 1.76
N GLU A 141 -2.91 -20.01 1.90
CA GLU A 141 -2.03 -20.32 3.03
C GLU A 141 -0.90 -19.29 3.23
N ASP A 142 -0.33 -18.78 2.13
CA ASP A 142 0.83 -17.87 2.17
C ASP A 142 0.51 -16.39 1.85
N ALA A 143 -0.73 -16.10 1.43
CA ALA A 143 -1.05 -14.80 0.87
C ALA A 143 -2.53 -14.44 0.87
N MET A 144 -2.81 -13.15 1.04
CA MET A 144 -4.09 -12.53 0.76
C MET A 144 -4.05 -11.83 -0.59
N CYS A 145 -4.98 -12.14 -1.48
CA CYS A 145 -5.13 -11.50 -2.79
C CYS A 145 -6.37 -10.63 -2.82
N GLN A 146 -6.28 -9.44 -3.39
CA GLN A 146 -7.36 -8.47 -3.52
C GLN A 146 -7.45 -7.98 -4.97
N GLN A 147 -8.69 -7.86 -5.48
CA GLN A 147 -9.01 -7.11 -6.69
C GLN A 147 -9.65 -5.79 -6.28
N LEU A 148 -9.02 -4.68 -6.67
CA LEU A 148 -9.40 -3.33 -6.29
C LEU A 148 -9.74 -2.51 -7.54
N ALA A 149 -10.67 -1.57 -7.39
CA ALA A 149 -10.94 -0.54 -8.38
C ALA A 149 -10.65 0.84 -7.79
N TRP A 150 -9.78 1.60 -8.43
CA TRP A 150 -9.51 2.99 -8.09
C TRP A 150 -10.56 3.85 -8.79
N CYS A 151 -11.27 4.63 -8.00
CA CYS A 151 -12.42 5.42 -8.43
C CYS A 151 -12.16 6.89 -8.13
N ALA A 152 -12.57 7.77 -9.05
CA ALA A 152 -12.66 9.21 -8.79
C ALA A 152 -13.79 9.52 -7.80
N ALA A 153 -13.93 10.80 -7.41
CA ALA A 153 -14.91 11.24 -6.41
C ALA A 153 -16.36 10.99 -6.86
N ASP A 154 -16.63 11.10 -8.17
CA ASP A 154 -17.91 10.77 -8.80
C ASP A 154 -18.22 9.25 -8.85
N GLY A 155 -17.26 8.41 -8.43
CA GLY A 155 -17.36 6.95 -8.46
C GLY A 155 -16.90 6.29 -9.76
N THR A 156 -16.48 7.06 -10.76
CA THR A 156 -15.94 6.56 -12.03
C THR A 156 -14.65 5.79 -11.79
N ALA A 157 -14.61 4.50 -12.15
CA ALA A 157 -13.42 3.67 -12.04
C ALA A 157 -12.45 3.96 -13.20
N PHE A 158 -11.17 4.17 -12.90
CA PHE A 158 -10.15 4.51 -13.91
C PHE A 158 -8.93 3.59 -13.89
N LEU A 159 -8.69 2.86 -12.79
CA LEU A 159 -7.60 1.90 -12.66
C LEU A 159 -8.09 0.65 -11.92
N SER A 160 -7.73 -0.52 -12.45
CA SER A 160 -7.91 -1.80 -11.75
C SER A 160 -6.59 -2.23 -11.13
N GLU A 161 -6.63 -2.80 -9.94
CA GLU A 161 -5.45 -3.28 -9.23
C GLU A 161 -5.65 -4.72 -8.74
N GLU A 162 -4.63 -5.55 -8.94
CA GLU A 162 -4.46 -6.83 -8.24
C GLU A 162 -3.39 -6.64 -7.17
N ARG A 163 -3.76 -6.79 -5.90
CA ARG A 163 -2.87 -6.60 -4.75
C ARG A 163 -2.71 -7.91 -3.99
N THR A 164 -1.48 -8.27 -3.65
CA THR A 164 -1.18 -9.42 -2.81
C THR A 164 -0.41 -8.99 -1.58
N TRP A 165 -0.83 -9.48 -0.42
CA TRP A 165 -0.14 -9.34 0.86
C TRP A 165 0.39 -10.71 1.27
N SER A 166 1.68 -10.81 1.56
CA SER A 166 2.31 -12.02 2.09
C SER A 166 3.08 -11.68 3.35
N VAL A 167 2.96 -12.53 4.37
CA VAL A 167 3.60 -12.31 5.67
C VAL A 167 4.42 -13.52 6.09
N GLY A 168 5.56 -13.25 6.73
CA GLY A 168 6.38 -14.30 7.33
C GLY A 168 7.31 -13.77 8.42
N ALA A 169 7.77 -14.67 9.28
CA ALA A 169 8.84 -14.40 10.23
C ALA A 169 10.20 -14.61 9.53
N VAL A 170 11.13 -13.70 9.78
CA VAL A 170 12.45 -13.66 9.15
C VAL A 170 13.50 -13.46 10.25
N PRO A 171 14.03 -14.56 10.83
CA PRO A 171 15.15 -14.47 11.76
C PRO A 171 16.45 -14.19 10.98
N VAL A 172 17.14 -13.11 11.33
CA VAL A 172 18.43 -12.74 10.72
C VAL A 172 19.33 -12.10 11.78
N ASP A 173 20.56 -12.58 11.86
CA ASP A 173 21.59 -12.08 12.79
C ASP A 173 21.09 -11.90 14.25
N GLY A 174 20.35 -12.89 14.75
CA GLY A 174 19.81 -12.88 16.11
C GLY A 174 18.61 -11.96 16.35
N VAL A 175 18.13 -11.24 15.33
CA VAL A 175 16.91 -10.42 15.37
C VAL A 175 15.79 -11.13 14.61
N GLU A 176 14.62 -11.25 15.22
CA GLU A 176 13.42 -11.72 14.54
C GLU A 176 12.65 -10.53 13.95
N TRP A 177 12.30 -10.63 12.67
CA TRP A 177 11.48 -9.65 11.97
C TRP A 177 10.18 -10.28 11.50
N PHE A 178 9.07 -9.57 11.59
CA PHE A 178 7.92 -9.85 10.74
C PHE A 178 8.04 -9.07 9.45
N ARG A 179 8.00 -9.77 8.32
CA ARG A 179 8.03 -9.19 6.97
C ARG A 179 6.64 -9.24 6.36
N THR A 180 6.12 -8.10 5.95
CA THR A 180 4.94 -7.95 5.09
C THR A 180 5.37 -7.49 3.70
N THR A 181 5.22 -8.36 2.70
CA THR A 181 5.46 -8.03 1.30
C THR A 181 4.15 -7.71 0.60
N VAL A 182 4.10 -6.56 -0.08
CA VAL A 182 2.98 -6.11 -0.89
C VAL A 182 3.40 -6.11 -2.35
N ARG A 183 2.69 -6.89 -3.17
CA ARG A 183 2.77 -6.81 -4.63
C ARG A 183 1.50 -6.18 -5.16
N SER A 184 1.64 -5.29 -6.12
CA SER A 184 0.52 -4.49 -6.61
C SER A 184 0.66 -4.25 -8.11
N ARG A 185 -0.23 -4.86 -8.89
CA ARG A 185 -0.29 -4.75 -10.35
C ARG A 185 -1.40 -3.79 -10.71
N TRP A 186 -1.04 -2.64 -11.26
CA TRP A 186 -1.97 -1.62 -11.71
C TRP A 186 -2.20 -1.74 -13.21
N ARG A 187 -3.45 -1.65 -13.64
CA ARG A 187 -3.81 -1.57 -15.05
C ARG A 187 -4.71 -0.37 -15.29
N ASN A 188 -4.30 0.48 -16.22
CA ASN A 188 -5.14 1.59 -16.67
C ASN A 188 -6.34 1.04 -17.44
N ILE A 189 -7.54 1.26 -16.92
CA ILE A 189 -8.80 0.87 -17.55
C ILE A 189 -9.60 2.07 -18.07
N SER A 190 -9.05 3.27 -17.91
CA SER A 190 -9.61 4.49 -18.51
C SER A 190 -9.27 4.56 -20.00
N GLY A 191 -10.01 5.39 -20.74
CA GLY A 191 -9.76 5.65 -22.16
C GLY A 191 -8.60 6.63 -22.44
N GLY A 192 -7.95 7.17 -21.40
CA GLY A 192 -6.91 8.18 -21.50
C GLY A 192 -5.66 7.84 -20.69
N ALA A 193 -4.59 8.60 -20.87
CA ALA A 193 -3.39 8.46 -20.04
C ALA A 193 -3.69 8.91 -18.60
N LEU A 194 -3.18 8.15 -17.63
CA LEU A 194 -3.15 8.54 -16.23
C LEU A 194 -1.79 9.19 -15.93
N VAL A 195 -1.80 10.30 -15.19
CA VAL A 195 -0.56 10.99 -14.79
C VAL A 195 -0.49 11.04 -13.27
N PHE A 196 0.38 10.21 -12.69
CA PHE A 196 0.59 10.12 -11.25
C PHE A 196 1.61 11.16 -10.80
N GLY A 197 1.29 11.88 -9.73
CA GLY A 197 2.11 12.94 -9.16
C GLY A 197 2.02 13.01 -7.64
N SER A 198 2.55 14.10 -7.12
CA SER A 198 2.54 14.47 -5.70
C SER A 198 2.35 16.00 -5.56
N PRO A 199 2.17 16.53 -4.35
CA PRO A 199 2.23 17.97 -4.14
C PRO A 199 3.53 18.61 -4.65
N THR A 200 4.67 17.92 -4.63
CA THR A 200 5.91 18.42 -5.24
C THR A 200 5.76 18.65 -6.72
N THR A 201 5.21 17.69 -7.47
CA THR A 201 4.96 17.89 -8.91
C THR A 201 3.90 18.97 -9.16
N ALA A 202 3.00 19.20 -8.20
CA ALA A 202 2.05 20.32 -8.22
C ALA A 202 2.69 21.67 -7.80
N GLY A 203 3.95 21.69 -7.35
CA GLY A 203 4.71 22.90 -7.03
C GLY A 203 4.91 23.21 -5.55
N ARG A 204 4.68 22.24 -4.64
CA ARG A 204 5.04 22.32 -3.21
C ARG A 204 6.39 21.64 -2.96
N PRO A 205 7.51 22.37 -2.81
CA PRO A 205 8.81 21.75 -2.54
C PRO A 205 8.77 20.79 -1.35
N ASP A 206 9.50 19.69 -1.47
CA ASP A 206 9.70 18.66 -0.43
C ASP A 206 8.43 18.03 0.15
N ALA A 207 7.34 18.04 -0.62
CA ALA A 207 6.07 17.42 -0.30
C ALA A 207 5.75 16.25 -1.23
N GLY A 208 6.76 15.43 -1.50
CA GLY A 208 6.72 14.40 -2.53
C GLY A 208 6.00 13.12 -2.13
N TYR A 209 5.07 13.17 -1.17
CA TYR A 209 4.38 11.98 -0.68
C TYR A 209 3.42 11.40 -1.73
N GLY A 210 3.30 10.07 -1.73
CA GLY A 210 2.44 9.30 -2.63
C GLY A 210 3.13 8.02 -3.08
N GLY A 211 2.58 6.86 -2.72
CA GLY A 211 3.16 5.54 -2.94
C GLY A 211 2.82 4.57 -1.83
N PHE A 212 3.78 3.70 -1.48
CA PHE A 212 3.65 2.75 -0.37
C PHE A 212 4.01 3.46 0.94
N PHE A 213 3.01 3.66 1.79
CA PHE A 213 3.02 4.59 2.91
C PHE A 213 2.70 3.88 4.21
N LEU A 214 3.49 4.18 5.25
CA LEU A 214 3.22 3.83 6.63
C LEU A 214 3.09 5.11 7.46
N ARG A 215 1.92 5.29 8.07
CA ARG A 215 1.82 6.18 9.23
C ARG A 215 2.32 5.41 10.45
N LEU A 216 3.39 5.92 11.08
CA LEU A 216 3.99 5.30 12.25
C LEU A 216 3.27 5.74 13.53
N ALA A 217 3.26 4.85 14.52
CA ALA A 217 2.72 5.10 15.84
C ALA A 217 3.43 6.29 16.53
N PRO A 218 2.77 7.00 17.48
CA PRO A 218 3.37 8.12 18.19
C PRO A 218 4.66 7.79 18.94
N THR A 219 4.91 6.51 19.27
CA THR A 219 6.16 6.03 19.87
C THR A 219 7.39 6.20 18.96
N PHE A 220 7.18 6.46 17.66
CA PHE A 220 8.25 6.81 16.71
C PHE A 220 8.52 8.31 16.62
N ASP A 221 7.88 9.15 17.44
CA ASP A 221 8.22 10.58 17.49
C ASP A 221 9.68 10.77 17.93
N GLY A 222 10.46 11.46 17.10
CA GLY A 222 11.90 11.62 17.28
C GLY A 222 12.73 10.37 16.98
N ALA A 223 12.17 9.34 16.30
CA ALA A 223 12.89 8.12 15.95
C ALA A 223 14.13 8.37 15.08
N ASP A 224 15.12 7.50 15.24
CA ASP A 224 16.34 7.54 14.43
C ASP A 224 16.05 7.00 13.03
N VAL A 225 16.49 7.75 12.02
CA VAL A 225 16.43 7.30 10.62
C VAL A 225 17.72 6.55 10.28
N VAL A 226 17.57 5.35 9.73
CA VAL A 226 18.68 4.47 9.32
C VAL A 226 18.57 4.22 7.83
N ALA A 227 19.64 4.44 7.07
CA ALA A 227 19.67 4.26 5.63
C ALA A 227 20.86 3.40 5.21
N ALA A 228 20.82 2.91 3.96
CA ALA A 228 21.98 2.31 3.33
C ALA A 228 23.09 3.36 3.19
N ASP A 229 24.31 3.01 3.60
CA ASP A 229 25.48 3.86 3.41
C ASP A 229 25.65 4.25 1.93
N PRO A 230 25.62 5.55 1.59
CA PRO A 230 25.73 6.00 0.21
C PRO A 230 27.12 5.80 -0.39
N ASP A 231 28.17 5.65 0.44
CA ASP A 231 29.57 5.53 0.03
C ASP A 231 29.99 4.08 -0.24
N VAL A 232 29.12 3.11 0.06
CA VAL A 232 29.32 1.70 -0.28
C VAL A 232 28.73 1.42 -1.67
N ASP A 233 29.52 0.77 -2.54
CA ASP A 233 29.14 0.42 -3.90
C ASP A 233 27.79 -0.34 -3.93
N ARG A 234 26.75 0.38 -4.39
CA ARG A 234 25.34 -0.05 -4.44
C ARG A 234 25.11 -1.32 -5.27
N LEU A 235 26.12 -1.74 -6.05
CA LEU A 235 26.08 -2.93 -6.91
C LEU A 235 26.57 -4.22 -6.24
N ARG A 236 27.18 -4.16 -5.03
CA ARG A 236 27.83 -5.35 -4.42
C ARG A 236 27.28 -5.79 -3.05
N ALA A 237 26.60 -4.92 -2.30
CA ALA A 237 25.90 -5.26 -1.06
C ALA A 237 24.86 -4.15 -0.73
N PRO A 238 23.80 -4.39 0.07
CA PRO A 238 22.83 -3.36 0.46
C PRO A 238 23.36 -2.23 1.35
N GLY A 239 24.68 -2.00 1.37
CA GLY A 239 25.36 -1.06 2.27
C GLY A 239 25.41 -1.55 3.71
N THR A 240 26.33 -1.03 4.52
CA THR A 240 26.17 -1.04 5.98
C THR A 240 25.05 -0.07 6.35
N GLY A 241 24.27 -0.36 7.38
CA GLY A 241 23.31 0.60 7.87
C GLY A 241 24.01 1.75 8.59
N VAL A 242 23.58 2.98 8.32
CA VAL A 242 24.10 4.18 8.98
C VAL A 242 22.95 5.08 9.43
N ARG A 243 23.10 5.73 10.58
CA ARG A 243 22.15 6.73 11.03
C ARG A 243 22.31 7.99 10.19
N VAL A 244 21.19 8.53 9.72
CA VAL A 244 21.15 9.75 8.89
C VAL A 244 20.15 10.75 9.47
N HIS A 245 20.34 12.02 9.15
CA HIS A 245 19.35 13.04 9.51
C HIS A 245 18.12 12.95 8.60
N GLU A 246 16.93 13.27 9.11
CA GLU A 246 15.68 13.28 8.33
C GLU A 246 15.82 14.07 7.02
N ALA A 247 16.40 15.27 7.08
CA ALA A 247 16.62 16.12 5.92
C ALA A 247 17.54 15.50 4.85
N GLN A 248 18.46 14.61 5.24
CA GLN A 248 19.30 13.88 4.28
C GLN A 248 18.55 12.71 3.66
N ALA A 249 17.67 12.05 4.42
CA ALA A 249 16.84 10.95 3.94
C ALA A 249 15.68 11.44 3.04
N MET A 250 15.11 12.61 3.32
CA MET A 250 14.01 13.19 2.54
C MET A 250 14.39 13.37 1.07
N GLY A 251 13.65 12.69 0.19
CA GLY A 251 13.83 12.72 -1.26
C GLY A 251 15.10 12.04 -1.76
N SER A 252 15.86 11.37 -0.88
CA SER A 252 16.96 10.47 -1.25
C SER A 252 16.44 9.18 -1.86
N THR A 253 17.27 8.49 -2.62
CA THR A 253 16.92 7.21 -3.25
C THR A 253 17.85 6.11 -2.73
N GLY A 254 17.27 4.98 -2.35
CA GLY A 254 18.03 3.80 -1.92
C GLY A 254 17.15 2.56 -1.88
N PRO A 255 17.76 1.36 -1.79
CA PRO A 255 17.03 0.09 -1.76
C PRO A 255 16.13 -0.06 -0.53
N TRP A 256 16.50 0.58 0.58
CA TRP A 256 15.77 0.51 1.82
C TRP A 256 15.96 1.78 2.68
N LEU A 257 15.00 2.03 3.58
CA LEU A 257 15.08 3.06 4.62
C LEU A 257 14.37 2.53 5.86
N GLY A 258 14.95 2.75 7.03
CA GLY A 258 14.42 2.32 8.31
C GLY A 258 14.29 3.45 9.31
N MET A 259 13.47 3.20 10.32
CA MET A 259 13.32 4.03 11.51
C MET A 259 13.34 3.17 12.74
N LYS A 260 13.97 3.62 13.83
CA LYS A 260 13.94 2.92 15.13
C LYS A 260 13.56 3.86 16.27
N SER A 261 12.61 3.38 17.06
CA SER A 261 12.24 3.92 18.37
C SER A 261 12.84 3.05 19.47
N VAL A 262 12.63 3.40 20.73
CA VAL A 262 13.09 2.61 21.88
C VAL A 262 12.50 1.20 21.87
N ASP A 263 11.22 1.08 21.51
CA ASP A 263 10.44 -0.16 21.65
C ASP A 263 10.30 -0.98 20.37
N ALA A 264 10.62 -0.41 19.19
CA ALA A 264 10.44 -1.08 17.92
C ALA A 264 11.27 -0.47 16.78
N SER A 265 11.57 -1.30 15.80
CA SER A 265 12.27 -0.94 14.56
C SER A 265 11.42 -1.28 13.34
N VAL A 266 11.44 -0.40 12.34
CA VAL A 266 10.68 -0.53 11.08
C VAL A 266 11.63 -0.31 9.91
N LEU A 267 11.56 -1.18 8.91
CA LEU A 267 12.37 -1.13 7.69
C LEU A 267 11.47 -1.28 6.47
N MET A 268 11.53 -0.33 5.54
CA MET A 268 10.87 -0.43 4.24
C MET A 268 11.90 -0.74 3.16
N VAL A 269 11.64 -1.75 2.35
CA VAL A 269 12.52 -2.23 1.28
C VAL A 269 11.78 -2.21 -0.05
N GLN A 270 12.47 -1.79 -1.10
CA GLN A 270 11.93 -1.67 -2.44
C GLN A 270 12.50 -2.76 -3.36
N GLU A 271 11.66 -3.30 -4.23
CA GLU A 271 12.12 -4.15 -5.32
C GLU A 271 12.90 -3.31 -6.36
N PRO A 272 14.11 -3.73 -6.78
CA PRO A 272 14.87 -3.00 -7.82
C PRO A 272 14.12 -2.90 -9.15
N GLY A 273 13.30 -3.90 -9.47
CA GLY A 273 12.48 -3.96 -10.69
C GLY A 273 11.16 -3.18 -10.62
N ASN A 274 10.97 -2.32 -9.62
CA ASN A 274 9.83 -1.40 -9.61
C ASN A 274 9.91 -0.40 -10.78
N PRO A 275 8.78 0.08 -11.32
CA PRO A 275 8.76 1.14 -12.32
C PRO A 275 9.56 2.36 -11.88
N GLY A 276 10.52 2.78 -12.72
CA GLY A 276 11.43 3.88 -12.39
C GLY A 276 12.57 3.51 -11.42
N GLY A 277 12.72 2.23 -11.07
CA GLY A 277 13.72 1.75 -10.13
C GLY A 277 13.35 2.02 -8.67
N TYR A 278 14.35 2.32 -7.84
CA TYR A 278 14.11 2.71 -6.45
C TYR A 278 13.44 4.09 -6.39
N SER A 279 12.28 4.14 -5.74
CA SER A 279 11.56 5.38 -5.48
C SER A 279 12.32 6.24 -4.47
N PRO A 280 12.26 7.58 -4.58
CA PRO A 280 12.68 8.46 -3.50
C PRO A 280 11.90 8.19 -2.20
N TRP A 281 12.53 8.46 -1.06
CA TRP A 281 11.91 8.34 0.25
C TRP A 281 11.20 9.63 0.65
N PHE A 282 9.97 9.54 1.17
CA PHE A 282 9.36 10.60 1.94
C PHE A 282 9.26 10.13 3.39
N VAL A 283 9.96 10.82 4.29
CA VAL A 283 10.13 10.40 5.69
C VAL A 283 9.97 11.58 6.62
N ARG A 284 9.33 11.36 7.77
CA ARG A 284 9.35 12.28 8.90
C ARG A 284 9.52 11.48 10.18
N SER A 285 10.42 11.90 11.05
CA SER A 285 10.58 11.33 12.39
C SER A 285 9.96 12.21 13.47
N ALA A 286 9.88 13.53 13.30
CA ALA A 286 9.34 14.44 14.31
C ALA A 286 7.94 14.96 13.98
N GLY A 287 7.06 15.02 14.98
CA GLY A 287 5.70 15.55 14.98
C GLY A 287 4.67 14.71 14.22
N THR A 288 5.06 14.17 13.07
CA THR A 288 4.18 13.36 12.20
C THR A 288 4.93 12.13 11.68
N PRO A 289 5.28 11.14 12.55
CA PRO A 289 6.13 10.01 12.16
C PRO A 289 5.53 9.23 10.98
N MET A 290 6.26 9.16 9.87
CA MET A 290 5.83 8.43 8.68
C MET A 290 6.98 8.05 7.77
N LEU A 291 6.77 6.97 7.02
CA LEU A 291 7.74 6.42 6.08
C LEU A 291 7.03 6.05 4.78
N CYS A 292 7.54 6.51 3.64
CA CYS A 292 6.92 6.27 2.34
C CYS A 292 7.97 6.03 1.26
N ALA A 293 7.83 4.93 0.51
CA ALA A 293 8.46 4.79 -0.81
C ALA A 293 7.60 5.57 -1.82
N ALA A 294 8.13 6.68 -2.35
CA ALA A 294 7.35 7.70 -3.03
C ALA A 294 7.76 7.86 -4.51
N PRO A 295 7.28 7.00 -5.44
CA PRO A 295 7.70 7.01 -6.85
C PRO A 295 7.41 8.33 -7.57
N PHE A 296 6.48 9.14 -7.07
CA PHE A 296 6.04 10.39 -7.68
C PHE A 296 6.62 11.62 -6.98
N PHE A 297 7.72 11.46 -6.23
CA PHE A 297 8.27 12.51 -5.37
C PHE A 297 8.70 13.75 -6.15
N ARG A 298 9.43 13.59 -7.27
CA ARG A 298 10.00 14.70 -8.06
C ARG A 298 9.36 14.83 -9.44
N THR A 299 9.04 13.71 -10.06
CA THR A 299 8.58 13.64 -11.44
C THR A 299 7.26 12.92 -11.52
N VAL A 300 6.44 13.32 -12.49
CA VAL A 300 5.21 12.61 -12.79
C VAL A 300 5.53 11.27 -13.47
N MET A 301 4.70 10.27 -13.23
CA MET A 301 4.72 8.99 -13.94
C MET A 301 3.48 8.88 -14.81
N ARG A 302 3.67 8.51 -16.07
CA ARG A 302 2.56 8.34 -17.04
C ARG A 302 2.23 6.86 -17.21
N LEU A 303 0.95 6.54 -17.23
CA LEU A 303 0.45 5.22 -17.59
C LEU A 303 -0.56 5.36 -18.72
N GLU A 304 -0.15 4.95 -19.91
CA GLU A 304 -0.97 5.01 -21.12
C GLU A 304 -2.18 4.05 -21.03
N PRO A 305 -3.24 4.24 -21.84
CA PRO A 305 -4.40 3.34 -21.87
C PRO A 305 -4.00 1.87 -21.98
N ALA A 306 -4.65 1.00 -21.20
CA ALA A 306 -4.33 -0.42 -21.07
C ALA A 306 -2.91 -0.76 -20.56
N GLY A 307 -2.08 0.25 -20.25
CA GLY A 307 -0.75 0.08 -19.69
C GLY A 307 -0.78 -0.53 -18.30
N ILE A 308 0.35 -1.13 -17.91
CA ILE A 308 0.50 -1.89 -16.67
C ILE A 308 1.73 -1.41 -15.89
N LEU A 309 1.60 -1.29 -14.57
CA LEU A 309 2.70 -1.08 -13.63
C LEU A 309 2.69 -2.19 -12.58
N ASP A 310 3.84 -2.84 -12.38
CA ASP A 310 4.00 -3.93 -11.41
C ASP A 310 4.93 -3.50 -10.27
N TRP A 311 4.36 -3.33 -9.08
CA TRP A 311 5.07 -2.89 -7.88
C TRP A 311 5.29 -4.02 -6.88
N SER A 312 6.39 -3.94 -6.14
CA SER A 312 6.70 -4.80 -5.01
C SER A 312 7.47 -4.02 -3.94
N TRP A 313 6.97 -4.07 -2.71
CA TRP A 313 7.60 -3.49 -1.53
C TRP A 313 7.50 -4.45 -0.35
N SER A 314 8.43 -4.34 0.59
CA SER A 314 8.37 -5.06 1.86
C SER A 314 8.46 -4.08 3.02
N LEU A 315 7.65 -4.30 4.04
CA LEU A 315 7.81 -3.73 5.37
C LEU A 315 8.32 -4.81 6.31
N LEU A 316 9.38 -4.55 7.05
CA LEU A 316 9.89 -5.40 8.11
C LEU A 316 9.77 -4.67 9.44
N VAL A 317 9.34 -5.38 10.47
CA VAL A 317 9.17 -4.82 11.82
C VAL A 317 9.79 -5.76 12.85
N ALA A 318 10.48 -5.21 13.83
CA ALA A 318 11.17 -5.94 14.89
C ALA A 318 11.00 -5.24 16.24
N ASP A 319 11.11 -6.01 17.32
CA ASP A 319 11.08 -5.49 18.69
C ASP A 319 12.36 -4.73 19.04
N GLY A 320 12.19 -3.63 19.77
CA GLY A 320 13.27 -2.80 20.28
C GLY A 320 14.01 -1.98 19.22
N ALA A 321 14.98 -1.20 19.71
CA ALA A 321 15.93 -0.46 18.90
C ALA A 321 17.05 -1.40 18.40
N VAL A 322 16.88 -1.99 17.22
CA VAL A 322 17.90 -2.89 16.64
C VAL A 322 19.11 -2.10 16.15
N GLY A 323 20.27 -2.75 16.12
CA GLY A 323 21.51 -2.15 15.60
C GLY A 323 21.42 -1.84 14.10
N GLU A 324 22.14 -0.82 13.64
CA GLU A 324 22.13 -0.37 12.24
C GLU A 324 22.52 -1.48 11.26
N ALA A 325 23.47 -2.35 11.65
CA ALA A 325 23.85 -3.51 10.86
C ALA A 325 22.67 -4.48 10.60
N ALA A 326 21.79 -4.66 11.59
CA ALA A 326 20.64 -5.57 11.47
C ALA A 326 19.64 -5.10 10.39
N PHE A 327 19.53 -3.79 10.14
CA PHE A 327 18.71 -3.27 9.03
C PHE A 327 19.25 -3.72 7.67
N ALA A 328 20.57 -3.63 7.47
CA ALA A 328 21.21 -4.04 6.23
C ALA A 328 21.09 -5.56 6.00
N GLU A 329 21.23 -6.36 7.06
CA GLU A 329 21.04 -7.81 6.98
C GLU A 329 19.59 -8.17 6.68
N ALA A 330 18.62 -7.55 7.36
CA ALA A 330 17.21 -7.75 7.10
C ALA A 330 16.80 -7.34 5.67
N ALA A 331 17.40 -6.27 5.12
CA ALA A 331 17.16 -5.85 3.75
C ALA A 331 17.59 -6.90 2.71
N ARG A 332 18.64 -7.70 2.96
CA ARG A 332 19.11 -8.76 2.04
C ARG A 332 18.07 -9.86 1.82
N VAL A 333 17.26 -10.13 2.84
CA VAL A 333 16.28 -11.22 2.87
C VAL A 333 14.84 -10.72 2.71
N ALA A 334 14.66 -9.41 2.54
CA ALA A 334 13.36 -8.74 2.41
C ALA A 334 12.72 -8.90 1.02
N VAL A 335 13.54 -9.07 -0.02
CA VAL A 335 13.07 -9.23 -1.40
C VAL A 335 12.76 -10.70 -1.67
N LEU A 336 11.48 -11.00 -1.90
CA LEU A 336 11.07 -12.30 -2.38
C LEU A 336 11.16 -12.33 -3.91
N PRO A 337 11.81 -13.35 -4.52
CA PRO A 337 11.81 -13.48 -5.96
C PRO A 337 10.37 -13.41 -6.49
N ARG A 338 10.16 -12.65 -7.57
CA ARG A 338 8.89 -12.67 -8.28
C ARG A 338 8.66 -14.14 -8.67
N ARG A 339 7.54 -14.74 -8.23
CA ARG A 339 7.14 -16.04 -8.79
C ARG A 339 7.05 -15.79 -10.29
N GLY A 340 7.90 -16.47 -11.06
CA GLY A 340 7.90 -16.30 -12.51
C GLY A 340 6.49 -16.48 -13.03
N SER A 341 6.05 -15.62 -13.94
CA SER A 341 4.99 -16.01 -14.86
C SER A 341 5.42 -17.37 -15.40
N ALA A 342 4.66 -18.42 -15.15
CA ALA A 342 4.87 -19.64 -15.91
C ALA A 342 4.79 -19.21 -17.37
N ASP A 343 5.90 -19.34 -18.09
CA ASP A 343 5.94 -19.16 -19.53
C ASP A 343 4.80 -20.02 -20.09
N THR A 344 3.79 -19.37 -20.65
CA THR A 344 3.00 -20.00 -21.70
C THR A 344 3.91 -20.16 -22.90
N ALA A 345 4.81 -21.14 -22.81
CA ALA A 345 5.44 -21.75 -23.96
C ALA A 345 4.32 -22.50 -24.69
N ALA A 346 3.75 -21.82 -25.69
CA ALA A 346 2.91 -22.46 -26.68
C ALA A 346 3.76 -23.50 -27.43
N ALA A 347 3.37 -24.76 -27.31
CA ALA A 347 3.69 -25.81 -28.27
C ALA A 347 2.49 -26.01 -29.20
#